data_AF-A0A961I057-F1
#
_entry.id   AF-A0A961I057-F1
#
_cell.length_a   1.000
_cell.length_b   1.000
_cell.length_c   1.000
_cell.angle_alpha   90.00
_cell.angle_beta   90.00
_cell.angle_gamma   90.00
#
_symmetry.space_group_name_H-M   'P 1'
#
loop_
_entity.id
_entity.type
_entity.pdbx_description
1 polymer ?
#
loop_
_entity_poly.entity_id
_entity_poly.type
_entity_poly.pdbx_seq_one_letter_code
_entity_poly.pdbx_strand_id
1 'polypeptide(L)' 'LDGPDVEAVFLSCTAMPSLEVIEAIEARLGKPAVGSNQATLWAMRALAGLPAGPLGVGRLLSLPGPDADTWR' A
#
# COMPACT_ATOMS: atom_id res chain seq x y z
N LEU A 1 -13.82 0.15 -13.05
CA LEU A 1 -12.51 0.16 -12.37
C LEU A 1 -12.66 -0.15 -10.88
N ASP A 2 -13.79 0.18 -10.27
CA ASP A 2 -14.13 -0.02 -8.86
C ASP A 2 -15.47 -0.74 -8.66
N GLY A 3 -15.88 -1.58 -9.62
CA GLY A 3 -17.12 -2.38 -9.56
C GLY A 3 -17.22 -3.25 -8.30
N PRO A 4 -18.41 -3.80 -7.98
CA PRO A 4 -18.65 -4.50 -6.72
C PRO A 4 -17.64 -5.63 -6.44
N ASP A 5 -17.17 -6.32 -7.48
CA ASP A 5 -16.23 -7.43 -7.38
C ASP A 5 -14.75 -7.01 -7.25
N VAL A 6 -14.47 -5.70 -7.27
CA VAL A 6 -13.10 -5.17 -7.12
C VAL A 6 -12.77 -5.03 -5.64
N GLU A 7 -11.75 -5.77 -5.19
CA GLU A 7 -11.30 -5.77 -3.79
C GLU A 7 -10.28 -4.67 -3.50
N ALA A 8 -9.47 -4.25 -4.47
CA ALA A 8 -8.45 -3.22 -4.31
C ALA A 8 -8.06 -2.58 -5.66
N VAL A 9 -7.42 -1.42 -5.62
CA VAL A 9 -6.88 -0.73 -6.80
C VAL A 9 -5.35 -0.66 -6.71
N PHE A 10 -4.67 -1.06 -7.78
CA PHE A 10 -3.22 -0.94 -7.90
C PHE A 10 -2.82 0.22 -8.83
N LEU A 11 -1.93 1.08 -8.33
CA LEU A 11 -1.37 2.24 -9.00
C LEU A 11 0.07 1.93 -9.43
N SER A 12 0.25 1.54 -10.69
CA SER A 12 1.51 0.98 -11.21
C SER A 12 2.68 1.98 -11.37
N CYS A 13 2.48 3.29 -11.22
CA CYS A 13 3.49 4.29 -11.60
C CYS A 13 4.50 4.61 -10.47
N THR A 14 5.79 4.53 -10.77
CA THR A 14 6.90 4.95 -9.88
C THR A 14 7.19 6.45 -9.93
N ALA A 15 6.72 7.17 -10.96
CA ALA A 15 7.07 8.56 -11.24
C ALA A 15 6.01 9.60 -10.83
N MET A 16 4.82 9.16 -10.41
CA MET A 16 3.78 10.04 -9.87
C MET A 16 3.90 10.08 -8.34
N PRO A 17 3.90 11.27 -7.69
CA PRO A 17 3.77 11.38 -6.24
C PRO A 17 2.38 10.91 -5.81
N SER A 18 2.24 9.58 -5.74
CA SER A 18 0.98 8.90 -5.47
C SER A 18 0.74 8.71 -3.99
N LEU A 19 1.80 8.70 -3.17
CA LEU A 19 1.70 8.50 -1.72
C LEU A 19 0.74 9.48 -1.04
N GLU A 20 0.77 10.75 -1.44
CA GLU A 20 -0.05 11.82 -0.88
C GLU A 20 -1.55 11.67 -1.23
N VAL A 21 -1.87 10.95 -2.31
CA VAL A 21 -3.25 10.79 -2.77
C VAL A 21 -3.84 9.42 -2.45
N ILE A 22 -3.03 8.46 -1.96
CA ILE A 22 -3.52 7.11 -1.64
C ILE A 22 -4.67 7.17 -0.63
N GLU A 23 -4.54 7.94 0.46
CA GLU A 23 -5.62 8.04 1.45
C GLU A 23 -6.90 8.64 0.88
N ALA A 24 -6.76 9.68 0.05
CA ALA A 24 -7.90 10.31 -0.63
C ALA A 24 -8.59 9.33 -1.61
N ILE A 25 -7.81 8.49 -2.30
CA ILE A 25 -8.32 7.44 -3.18
C ILE A 25 -9.06 6.37 -2.35
N GLU A 26 -8.46 5.89 -1.26
CA GLU A 26 -9.11 4.92 -0.38
C GLU A 26 -10.42 5.44 0.20
N ALA A 27 -10.44 6.70 0.66
CA ALA A 27 -11.62 7.35 1.19
C ALA A 27 -12.74 7.49 0.14
N ARG A 28 -12.37 7.81 -1.11
CA ARG A 28 -13.33 7.97 -2.21
C ARG A 28 -13.87 6.63 -2.72
N LEU A 29 -13.05 5.58 -2.75
CA LEU A 29 -13.44 4.27 -3.28
C LEU A 29 -14.02 3.34 -2.20
N GLY A 30 -13.77 3.63 -0.91
CA GLY A 30 -14.05 2.69 0.18
C GLY A 30 -13.19 1.43 0.14
N LYS A 31 -12.20 1.36 -0.75
CA LYS A 31 -11.43 0.16 -1.10
C LYS A 31 -9.93 0.41 -1.00
N PRO A 32 -9.12 -0.61 -0.64
CA PRO A 32 -7.68 -0.47 -0.57
C PRO A 32 -7.07 0.06 -1.86
N ALA A 33 -6.11 0.96 -1.73
CA ALA A 33 -5.30 1.45 -2.83
C ALA A 33 -3.83 1.19 -2.53
N VAL A 34 -3.14 0.57 -3.50
CA VAL A 34 -1.73 0.19 -3.38
C VAL A 34 -0.93 0.82 -4.50
N GLY A 35 0.15 1.51 -4.17
CA GLY A 35 1.12 2.02 -5.14
C GLY A 35 2.44 1.26 -5.11
N SER A 36 3.18 1.24 -6.23
CA SER A 36 4.49 0.57 -6.31
C SER A 36 5.46 1.03 -5.21
N ASN A 37 5.64 2.34 -5.03
CA ASN A 37 6.56 2.89 -4.01
C ASN A 37 6.11 2.58 -2.58
N GLN A 38 4.80 2.61 -2.33
CA GLN A 38 4.20 2.27 -1.03
C GLN A 38 4.42 0.79 -0.70
N ALA A 39 4.22 -0.11 -1.67
CA ALA A 39 4.45 -1.54 -1.52
C ALA A 39 5.93 -1.87 -1.32
N THR A 40 6.84 -1.18 -2.02
CA THR A 40 8.29 -1.29 -1.79
C THR A 40 8.64 -0.86 -0.37
N LEU A 41 8.14 0.30 0.10
CA LEU A 41 8.37 0.76 1.47
C LEU A 41 7.84 -0.22 2.51
N TRP A 42 6.64 -0.78 2.29
CA TRP A 42 6.02 -1.79 3.14
C TRP A 42 6.91 -3.04 3.29
N ALA A 43 7.44 -3.56 2.18
CA ALA A 43 8.34 -4.71 2.19
C ALA A 43 9.70 -4.40 2.84
N MET A 44 10.32 -3.27 2.49
CA MET A 44 11.60 -2.84 3.07
C MET A 44 11.50 -2.65 4.58
N ARG A 45 10.39 -2.09 5.07
CA ARG A 45 10.14 -1.88 6.51
C ARG A 45 10.19 -3.21 7.28
N ALA A 46 9.53 -4.25 6.77
CA ALA A 46 9.54 -5.55 7.42
C ALA A 46 10.90 -6.23 7.34
N LEU A 47 11.59 -6.17 6.20
CA LEU A 47 12.96 -6.68 6.07
C LEU A 47 13.94 -5.99 7.02
N ALA A 48 13.72 -4.70 7.31
CA ALA A 48 14.51 -3.93 8.26
C ALA A 48 14.14 -4.19 9.73
N GLY A 49 13.12 -5.02 10.03
CA GLY A 49 12.64 -5.27 11.38
C GLY A 49 11.98 -4.06 12.05
N LEU A 50 11.49 -3.10 11.25
CA LEU A 50 10.84 -1.89 11.76
C LEU A 50 9.34 -2.14 12.03
N PRO A 51 8.76 -1.58 13.11
CA PRO A 51 7.36 -1.80 13.48
C PRO A 51 6.39 -1.22 12.44
N ALA A 52 5.18 -1.79 12.37
CA ALA A 52 4.10 -1.26 11.53
C ALA A 52 3.46 -0.04 12.19
N GLY A 53 2.96 0.89 11.38
CA GLY A 53 2.30 2.07 11.92
C GLY A 53 1.71 2.99 10.85
N PRO A 54 0.75 3.84 11.23
CA PRO A 54 0.17 4.81 10.32
C PRO A 54 1.20 5.89 9.97
N LEU A 55 1.45 6.06 8.67
CA LEU A 55 2.35 7.08 8.13
C LEU A 55 1.64 8.11 7.24
N GLY A 56 0.30 8.12 7.23
CA GLY A 56 -0.48 9.06 6.41
C GLY A 56 -0.46 8.75 4.91
N VAL A 57 -0.16 7.50 4.53
CA VAL A 57 -0.04 7.08 3.12
C VAL A 57 -0.83 5.80 2.86
N GLY A 58 -2.01 5.68 3.45
CA GLY A 58 -2.96 4.59 3.23
C GLY A 58 -2.79 3.39 4.16
N ARG A 59 -3.73 2.45 4.03
CA ARG A 59 -3.85 1.29 4.92
C ARG A 59 -2.65 0.34 4.92
N LEU A 60 -1.98 0.16 3.78
CA LEU A 60 -0.94 -0.86 3.61
C LEU A 60 0.20 -0.74 4.64
N LEU A 61 0.68 0.47 4.94
CA LEU A 61 1.79 0.65 5.89
C LEU A 61 1.42 0.37 7.35
N SER A 62 0.12 0.35 7.67
CA SER A 62 -0.36 -0.05 8.98
C SER A 62 -0.45 -1.56 9.17
N LEU A 63 -0.34 -2.34 8.08
CA LEU A 63 -0.37 -3.81 8.11
C LEU A 63 1.02 -4.40 8.36
N PRO A 64 1.12 -5.61 8.92
CA PRO A 64 2.36 -6.40 8.93
C PRO A 64 2.94 -6.49 7.51
N GLY A 65 4.27 -6.47 7.42
CA GLY A 65 4.94 -6.67 6.13
C GLY A 65 4.99 -8.14 5.73
N PRO A 66 5.55 -8.45 4.55
CA PRO A 66 5.73 -9.82 4.12
C PRO A 66 6.80 -10.50 4.99
N ASP A 67 6.57 -11.76 5.34
CA ASP A 67 7.58 -12.59 5.99
C ASP A 67 8.72 -12.92 5.01
N ALA A 68 9.89 -13.28 5.54
CA ALA A 68 11.09 -13.57 4.75
C ALA A 68 10.89 -14.69 3.70
N ASP A 69 9.90 -15.57 3.92
CA ASP A 69 9.60 -16.70 3.02
C ASP A 69 8.47 -16.41 2.01
N THR A 70 7.88 -15.20 2.02
CA THR A 70 6.73 -14.83 1.16
C THR A 70 7.00 -14.98 -0.34
N TRP A 71 8.27 -14.89 -0.75
CA TRP A 71 8.68 -14.89 -2.17
C TRP A 71 9.51 -16.11 -2.57
N ARG A 72 9.58 -17.13 -1.70
CA ARG A 72 10.28 -18.39 -1.99
C ARG A 72 9.42 -19.34 -2.81
#